data_AF-A0A268TXU0-F1
#
_entry.id   AF-A0A268TXU0-F1
#
_cell.length_a   1.000
_cell.length_b   1.000
_cell.length_c   1.000
_cell.angle_alpha   90.00
_cell.angle_beta   90.00
_cell.angle_gamma   90.00
#
_symmetry.space_group_name_H-M   'P 1'
#
loop_
_entity.id
_entity.type
_entity.pdbx_description
1 polymer ?
#
loop_
_entity_poly.entity_id
_entity_poly.type
_entity_poly.pdbx_seq_one_letter_code
_entity_poly.pdbx_strand_id
1 'polypeptide(L)'
;MNRKYTDEELKEILIKVLKEASKPLRKVTIAEKSEEMGLRDKNQNDSFYNRIAGIAKSDTETFIVYGEKRIKSYWLKSRGEYQKGEYQKTFDKDVENTLEDGSFKRKIEELASKINDEKLVEIVKTNEAQTRSSLIDVFLGALGYDVSDINKCKVEDRAGSNNRGGKKVDYTLLKNDNPVLIVEAKNYQASLDGSTEQLSTYFTNKAGKTGEKCYLALLSNGHKYLFFSDLDDDNKIDKDSFFTFDLKNYNDEDLKKLEKFSYNKIDVDHIKKWGKKEKNYQKILTALKAEINEPNALIYHFGQVLKDKNKQITSAIKTECKEHLKRAFRELCSSSKESNSNERTPFSANTQDSTKINKSSSSIRNEFKDLIRKVLQTAQTSLDKHEIYNIAEQKGWLQDLSSKSKDIKKKLSEVAMYEMKDEIIVERSGGKNGAKYCLKSKR
;
A
#
# COMPACT_ATOMS: atom_id res chain seq x y z
N MET A 1 32.09 1.21 -33.07
CA MET A 1 30.65 1.41 -33.35
C MET A 1 29.93 0.12 -33.02
N ASN A 2 29.10 0.09 -31.97
CA ASN A 2 28.33 -1.12 -31.65
C ASN A 2 27.15 -1.27 -32.61
N ARG A 3 27.29 -2.17 -33.60
CA ARG A 3 26.23 -2.56 -34.55
C ARG A 3 25.00 -3.03 -33.79
N LYS A 4 23.81 -2.49 -34.09
CA LYS A 4 22.53 -2.94 -33.52
C LYS A 4 22.23 -4.38 -33.92
N TYR A 5 21.72 -5.20 -32.99
CA TYR A 5 21.21 -6.53 -33.33
C TYR A 5 20.06 -6.42 -34.34
N THR A 6 20.02 -7.30 -35.34
CA THR A 6 18.85 -7.49 -36.21
C THR A 6 17.74 -8.23 -35.45
N ASP A 7 16.51 -8.23 -35.95
CA ASP A 7 15.43 -8.99 -35.30
C ASP A 7 15.69 -10.50 -35.36
N GLU A 8 16.34 -10.99 -36.42
CA GLU A 8 16.83 -12.36 -36.55
C GLU A 8 17.88 -12.70 -35.49
N GLU A 9 18.89 -11.84 -35.29
CA GLU A 9 19.90 -12.03 -34.23
C GLU A 9 19.25 -12.04 -32.84
N LEU A 10 18.27 -11.15 -32.59
CA LEU A 10 17.51 -11.14 -31.34
C LEU A 10 16.65 -12.39 -31.17
N LYS A 11 16.04 -12.90 -32.25
CA LYS A 11 15.28 -14.14 -32.25
C LYS A 11 16.18 -15.34 -31.93
N GLU A 12 17.39 -15.39 -32.50
CA GLU A 12 18.38 -16.42 -32.18
C GLU A 12 18.84 -16.36 -30.72
N ILE A 13 19.12 -15.16 -30.22
CA ILE A 13 19.47 -14.95 -28.81
C ILE A 13 18.33 -15.45 -27.90
N LEU A 14 17.08 -15.08 -28.23
CA LEU A 14 15.91 -15.52 -27.48
C LEU A 14 15.77 -17.05 -27.49
N ILE A 15 15.94 -17.70 -28.64
CA ILE A 15 15.88 -19.16 -28.76
C ILE A 15 16.98 -19.82 -27.93
N LYS A 16 18.23 -19.35 -28.03
CA LYS A 16 19.37 -19.90 -27.28
C LYS A 16 19.14 -19.82 -25.77
N VAL A 17 18.71 -18.65 -25.28
CA VAL A 17 18.42 -18.44 -23.85
C VAL A 17 17.24 -19.31 -23.38
N LEU A 18 16.15 -19.39 -24.16
CA LEU A 18 14.97 -20.19 -23.78
C LEU A 18 15.20 -21.70 -23.92
N LYS A 19 16.16 -22.14 -24.74
CA LYS A 19 16.55 -23.55 -24.87
C LYS A 19 17.19 -24.10 -23.59
N GLU A 20 17.85 -23.25 -22.81
CA GLU A 20 18.43 -23.62 -21.51
C GLU A 20 17.49 -23.33 -20.32
N ALA A 21 16.33 -22.72 -20.59
CA ALA A 21 15.42 -22.31 -19.54
C ALA A 21 14.68 -23.52 -18.94
N SER A 22 14.74 -23.65 -17.61
CA SER A 22 13.93 -24.63 -16.87
C SER A 22 12.47 -24.21 -16.70
N LYS A 23 12.14 -22.94 -16.99
CA LYS A 23 10.79 -22.35 -16.89
C LYS A 23 10.65 -21.12 -17.81
N PRO A 24 9.43 -20.66 -18.13
CA PRO A 24 9.22 -19.44 -18.91
C PRO A 24 9.95 -18.24 -18.31
N LEU A 25 10.66 -17.47 -19.15
CA LEU A 25 11.54 -16.37 -18.70
C LEU A 25 10.96 -15.00 -19.04
N ARG A 26 11.16 -14.02 -18.14
CA ARG A 26 10.82 -12.61 -18.40
C ARG A 26 11.88 -11.94 -19.27
N LYS A 27 11.51 -10.86 -19.95
CA LYS A 27 12.43 -10.06 -20.79
C LYS A 27 13.68 -9.56 -20.07
N VAL A 28 13.60 -9.29 -18.76
CA VAL A 28 14.74 -8.87 -17.92
C VAL A 28 15.71 -10.03 -17.75
N THR A 29 15.22 -11.19 -17.31
CA THR A 29 16.03 -12.41 -17.17
C THR A 29 16.61 -12.89 -18.49
N ILE A 30 15.89 -12.71 -19.60
CA ILE A 30 16.43 -13.00 -20.94
C ILE A 30 17.62 -12.09 -21.26
N ALA A 31 17.54 -10.81 -20.91
CA ALA A 31 18.65 -9.88 -21.11
C ALA A 31 19.87 -10.25 -20.26
N GLU A 32 19.68 -10.51 -18.98
CA GLU A 32 20.75 -10.94 -18.06
C GLU A 32 21.42 -12.22 -18.56
N LYS A 33 20.65 -13.26 -18.88
CA LYS A 33 21.19 -14.52 -19.40
C LYS A 33 21.88 -14.35 -20.74
N SER A 34 21.35 -13.50 -21.63
CA SER A 34 22.02 -13.22 -22.90
C SER A 34 23.39 -12.54 -22.69
N GLU A 35 23.54 -11.73 -21.64
CA GLU A 35 24.84 -11.13 -21.28
C GLU A 35 25.78 -12.18 -20.66
N GLU A 36 25.29 -13.01 -19.74
CA GLU A 36 26.06 -14.11 -19.12
C GLU A 36 26.58 -15.12 -20.14
N MET A 37 25.76 -15.44 -21.14
CA MET A 37 26.11 -16.36 -22.23
C MET A 37 27.01 -15.71 -23.30
N GLY A 38 27.38 -14.44 -23.15
CA GLY A 38 28.17 -13.70 -24.14
C GLY A 38 27.43 -13.48 -25.47
N LEU A 39 26.10 -13.61 -25.47
CA LEU A 39 25.24 -13.45 -26.65
C LEU A 39 24.82 -11.99 -26.88
N ARG A 40 24.96 -11.13 -25.86
CA ARG A 40 24.59 -9.71 -25.91
C ARG A 40 25.57 -8.82 -25.15
N ASP A 41 25.89 -7.65 -25.73
CA ASP A 41 26.57 -6.55 -25.04
C ASP A 41 25.57 -5.65 -24.30
N LYS A 42 25.75 -5.52 -22.97
CA LYS A 42 24.93 -4.69 -22.09
C LYS A 42 24.99 -3.20 -22.40
N ASN A 43 26.10 -2.73 -22.98
CA ASN A 43 26.33 -1.31 -23.30
C ASN A 43 25.65 -0.90 -24.61
N GLN A 44 25.00 -1.85 -25.29
CA GLN A 44 24.36 -1.62 -26.57
C GLN A 44 22.93 -1.11 -26.38
N ASN A 45 22.66 0.12 -26.84
CA ASN A 45 21.34 0.73 -26.78
C ASN A 45 20.50 0.37 -28.02
N ASP A 46 19.81 -0.76 -27.94
CA ASP A 46 19.07 -1.39 -29.04
C ASP A 46 17.58 -1.58 -28.77
N SER A 47 17.06 -1.06 -27.65
CA SER A 47 15.69 -1.32 -27.18
C SER A 47 15.36 -2.82 -27.04
N PHE A 48 16.36 -3.65 -26.67
CA PHE A 48 16.27 -5.11 -26.53
C PHE A 48 14.95 -5.61 -25.96
N TYR A 49 14.55 -5.08 -24.80
CA TYR A 49 13.34 -5.48 -24.07
C TYR A 49 12.04 -5.38 -24.87
N ASN A 50 11.91 -4.33 -25.69
CA ASN A 50 10.69 -4.11 -26.48
C ASN A 50 10.71 -4.94 -27.76
N ARG A 51 11.90 -5.14 -28.34
CA ARG A 51 12.08 -5.90 -29.58
C ARG A 51 11.89 -7.40 -29.36
N ILE A 52 12.50 -7.97 -28.32
CA ILE A 52 12.28 -9.37 -27.90
C ILE A 52 10.79 -9.62 -27.60
N ALA A 53 10.12 -8.67 -26.95
CA ALA A 53 8.69 -8.76 -26.69
C ALA A 53 7.83 -8.66 -27.96
N GLY A 54 8.28 -7.91 -28.98
CA GLY A 54 7.64 -7.83 -30.28
C GLY A 54 7.81 -9.12 -31.09
N ILE A 55 9.04 -9.64 -31.15
CA ILE A 55 9.41 -10.89 -31.83
C ILE A 55 8.59 -12.04 -31.27
N ALA A 56 8.59 -12.24 -29.95
CA ALA A 56 7.88 -13.36 -29.35
C ALA A 56 6.34 -13.26 -29.45
N LYS A 57 5.78 -12.05 -29.60
CA LYS A 57 4.34 -11.86 -29.83
C LYS A 57 3.93 -12.08 -31.28
N SER A 58 4.82 -11.74 -32.22
CA SER A 58 4.55 -11.89 -33.66
C SER A 58 4.80 -13.31 -34.13
N ASP A 59 5.73 -14.03 -33.52
CA ASP A 59 6.10 -15.40 -33.87
C ASP A 59 5.54 -16.42 -32.86
N THR A 60 4.23 -16.68 -32.97
CA THR A 60 3.49 -17.62 -32.11
C THR A 60 3.68 -19.09 -32.51
N GLU A 61 4.36 -19.33 -33.64
CA GLU A 61 4.78 -20.67 -34.05
C GLU A 61 6.02 -21.12 -33.27
N THR A 62 6.94 -20.19 -32.99
CA THR A 62 8.18 -20.48 -32.25
C THR A 62 8.01 -20.30 -30.74
N PHE A 63 7.25 -19.29 -30.31
CA PHE A 63 7.19 -18.90 -28.89
C PHE A 63 5.78 -19.04 -28.29
N ILE A 64 5.75 -19.47 -27.03
CA ILE A 64 4.57 -19.38 -26.17
C ILE A 64 4.77 -18.17 -25.26
N VAL A 65 3.76 -17.29 -25.22
CA VAL A 65 3.77 -16.09 -24.37
C VAL A 65 2.79 -16.30 -23.23
N TYR A 66 3.32 -16.41 -22.01
CA TYR A 66 2.53 -16.51 -20.79
C TYR A 66 2.32 -15.13 -20.15
N GLY A 67 1.14 -14.91 -19.57
CA GLY A 67 0.79 -13.71 -18.81
C GLY A 67 0.14 -12.59 -19.63
N GLU A 68 -0.48 -11.64 -18.93
CA GLU A 68 -1.26 -10.54 -19.51
C GLU A 68 -0.57 -9.17 -19.41
N LYS A 69 -0.97 -8.24 -20.29
CA LYS A 69 -0.55 -6.83 -20.29
C LYS A 69 0.98 -6.65 -20.32
N ARG A 70 1.58 -6.05 -19.28
CA ARG A 70 3.01 -5.68 -19.22
C ARG A 70 3.92 -6.77 -18.65
N ILE A 71 3.35 -7.85 -18.10
CA ILE A 71 4.09 -8.90 -17.39
C ILE A 71 3.99 -10.18 -18.20
N LYS A 72 4.85 -10.27 -19.20
CA LYS A 72 4.92 -11.40 -20.12
C LYS A 72 6.19 -12.21 -19.87
N SER A 73 6.02 -13.53 -19.87
CA SER A 73 7.12 -14.49 -19.87
C SER A 73 7.07 -15.30 -21.16
N TYR A 74 8.22 -15.70 -21.64
CA TYR A 74 8.38 -16.30 -22.96
C TYR A 74 8.91 -17.72 -22.78
N TRP A 75 8.42 -18.63 -23.61
CA TRP A 75 8.78 -20.04 -23.60
C TRP A 75 8.92 -20.53 -25.04
N LEU A 76 9.74 -21.55 -25.23
CA LEU A 76 9.98 -22.12 -26.55
C LEU A 76 8.97 -23.24 -26.82
N LYS A 77 8.16 -23.10 -27.87
CA LYS A 77 7.07 -24.04 -28.17
C LYS A 77 7.56 -25.46 -28.44
N SER A 78 8.77 -25.61 -29.01
CA SER A 78 9.42 -26.91 -29.23
C SER A 78 9.78 -27.66 -27.94
N ARG A 79 9.72 -27.01 -26.78
CA ARG A 79 9.87 -27.66 -25.46
C ARG A 79 8.55 -28.22 -24.91
N GLY A 80 7.48 -28.16 -25.71
CA GLY A 80 6.11 -28.46 -25.26
C GLY A 80 5.52 -27.34 -24.41
N GLU A 81 4.24 -27.48 -24.07
CA GLU A 81 3.60 -26.60 -23.09
C GLU A 81 4.25 -26.83 -21.72
N TYR A 82 4.58 -25.74 -21.04
CA TYR A 82 5.17 -25.81 -19.72
C TYR A 82 4.12 -26.29 -18.69
N GLN A 83 4.21 -27.56 -18.30
CA GLN A 83 3.38 -28.17 -17.27
C GLN A 83 4.06 -28.02 -15.90
N LYS A 84 3.46 -27.22 -15.01
CA LYS A 84 4.12 -26.77 -13.79
C LYS A 84 3.78 -27.65 -12.59
N GLY A 85 4.68 -28.57 -12.24
CA GLY A 85 4.74 -29.16 -10.89
C GLY A 85 5.45 -28.21 -9.91
N GLU A 86 4.82 -27.95 -8.75
CA GLU A 86 5.42 -27.44 -7.51
C GLU A 86 6.25 -26.14 -7.50
N TYR A 87 6.09 -25.22 -8.47
CA TYR A 87 6.79 -23.91 -8.44
C TYR A 87 5.85 -22.70 -8.30
N GLN A 88 4.75 -22.84 -7.55
CA GLN A 88 3.77 -21.78 -7.29
C GLN A 88 4.05 -21.01 -5.98
N LYS A 89 5.22 -21.21 -5.35
CA LYS A 89 5.49 -20.67 -3.99
C LYS A 89 6.37 -19.42 -3.90
N THR A 90 6.94 -18.91 -5.00
CA THR A 90 7.92 -17.79 -4.91
C THR A 90 7.79 -16.66 -5.93
N PHE A 91 6.83 -16.70 -6.87
CA PHE A 91 6.71 -15.66 -7.92
C PHE A 91 5.48 -14.76 -7.82
N ASP A 92 4.54 -15.05 -6.92
CA ASP A 92 3.30 -14.27 -6.76
C ASP A 92 3.38 -13.15 -5.72
N LYS A 93 4.33 -13.21 -4.77
CA LYS A 93 4.35 -12.28 -3.62
C LYS A 93 4.54 -10.79 -3.97
N ASP A 94 5.24 -10.44 -5.05
CA ASP A 94 5.58 -9.04 -5.35
C ASP A 94 4.74 -8.42 -6.48
N VAL A 95 3.96 -9.22 -7.23
CA VAL A 95 3.11 -8.73 -8.34
C VAL A 95 1.62 -8.76 -7.97
N GLU A 96 1.16 -9.69 -7.12
CA GLU A 96 -0.16 -9.56 -6.49
C GLU A 96 -0.24 -8.27 -5.66
N ASN A 97 0.85 -7.91 -4.97
CA ASN A 97 0.92 -6.74 -4.10
C ASN A 97 0.66 -5.38 -4.77
N THR A 98 0.69 -5.22 -6.09
CA THR A 98 0.50 -3.89 -6.74
C THR A 98 -0.73 -3.82 -7.65
N LEU A 99 -1.30 -4.96 -8.05
CA LEU A 99 -2.59 -5.01 -8.75
C LEU A 99 -3.74 -5.27 -7.76
N GLU A 100 -3.47 -5.95 -6.63
CA GLU A 100 -4.42 -6.05 -5.52
C GLU A 100 -4.51 -4.76 -4.73
N ASP A 101 -3.45 -3.96 -4.57
CA ASP A 101 -3.48 -2.75 -3.72
C ASP A 101 -4.59 -1.77 -4.16
N GLY A 102 -4.77 -1.57 -5.47
CA GLY A 102 -5.89 -0.78 -6.01
C GLY A 102 -7.26 -1.47 -5.92
N SER A 103 -7.31 -2.81 -5.92
CA SER A 103 -8.57 -3.56 -5.80
C SER A 103 -9.02 -3.70 -4.35
N PHE A 104 -8.12 -4.05 -3.44
CA PHE A 104 -8.33 -4.16 -2.00
C PHE A 104 -8.74 -2.82 -1.42
N LYS A 105 -7.94 -1.77 -1.64
CA LYS A 105 -8.28 -0.42 -1.18
C LYS A 105 -9.65 0.01 -1.68
N ARG A 106 -9.93 -0.19 -2.97
CA ARG A 106 -11.23 0.13 -3.56
C ARG A 106 -12.37 -0.67 -2.92
N LYS A 107 -12.22 -1.96 -2.67
CA LYS A 107 -13.25 -2.79 -1.99
C LYS A 107 -13.51 -2.28 -0.57
N ILE A 108 -12.47 -1.88 0.16
CA ILE A 108 -12.62 -1.30 1.51
C ILE A 108 -13.27 0.09 1.43
N GLU A 109 -12.91 0.92 0.46
CA GLU A 109 -13.55 2.23 0.21
C GLU A 109 -15.03 2.08 -0.18
N GLU A 110 -15.36 1.11 -1.04
CA GLU A 110 -16.74 0.77 -1.39
C GLU A 110 -17.52 0.31 -0.15
N LEU A 111 -16.95 -0.54 0.69
CA LEU A 111 -17.57 -0.94 1.95
C LEU A 111 -17.74 0.23 2.92
N ALA A 112 -16.73 1.11 3.03
CA ALA A 112 -16.81 2.32 3.83
C ALA A 112 -17.87 3.31 3.31
N SER A 113 -18.14 3.32 2.00
CA SER A 113 -19.23 4.11 1.43
C SER A 113 -20.60 3.55 1.81
N LYS A 114 -20.74 2.21 1.89
CA LYS A 114 -22.00 1.55 2.26
C LYS A 114 -22.45 1.90 3.68
N ILE A 115 -21.53 2.06 4.61
CA ILE A 115 -21.90 2.45 5.99
C ILE A 115 -22.43 3.88 6.11
N ASN A 116 -22.33 4.68 5.04
CA ASN A 116 -22.94 6.01 4.95
C ASN A 116 -24.34 5.98 4.30
N ASP A 117 -24.80 4.83 3.80
CA ASP A 117 -26.17 4.66 3.30
C ASP A 117 -27.12 4.46 4.49
N GLU A 118 -27.95 5.47 4.75
CA GLU A 118 -28.89 5.49 5.86
C GLU A 118 -29.86 4.30 5.84
N LYS A 119 -30.30 3.86 4.65
CA LYS A 119 -31.23 2.72 4.53
C LYS A 119 -30.56 1.43 4.95
N LEU A 120 -29.32 1.21 4.52
CA LEU A 120 -28.55 0.05 4.94
C LEU A 120 -28.34 0.07 6.45
N VAL A 121 -27.97 1.23 6.99
CA VAL A 121 -27.72 1.42 8.42
C VAL A 121 -28.97 1.11 9.26
N GLU A 122 -30.16 1.53 8.84
CA GLU A 122 -31.42 1.19 9.53
C GLU A 122 -31.67 -0.32 9.58
N ILE A 123 -31.39 -1.03 8.47
CA ILE A 123 -31.58 -2.49 8.39
C ILE A 123 -30.60 -3.21 9.32
N VAL A 124 -29.30 -2.89 9.26
CA VAL A 124 -28.27 -3.62 10.03
C VAL A 124 -28.35 -3.33 11.54
N LYS A 125 -28.87 -2.17 11.95
CA LYS A 125 -29.11 -1.85 13.37
C LYS A 125 -30.06 -2.84 14.04
N THR A 126 -31.09 -3.27 13.33
CA THR A 126 -32.16 -4.10 13.92
C THR A 126 -31.87 -5.60 13.84
N ASN A 127 -30.90 -6.01 13.01
CA ASN A 127 -30.68 -7.42 12.72
C ASN A 127 -29.18 -7.75 12.60
N GLU A 128 -28.71 -8.61 13.51
CA GLU A 128 -27.33 -9.10 13.52
C GLU A 128 -26.98 -9.91 12.26
N ALA A 129 -27.90 -10.74 11.76
CA ALA A 129 -27.69 -11.49 10.53
C ALA A 129 -27.49 -10.57 9.32
N GLN A 130 -28.15 -9.40 9.31
CA GLN A 130 -27.93 -8.37 8.29
C GLN A 130 -26.59 -7.65 8.47
N THR A 131 -26.17 -7.39 9.71
CA THR A 131 -24.82 -6.87 9.98
C THR A 131 -23.75 -7.82 9.44
N ARG A 132 -23.94 -9.13 9.67
CA ARG A 132 -23.08 -10.20 9.16
C ARG A 132 -23.02 -10.20 7.64
N SER A 133 -24.16 -10.38 6.97
CA SER A 133 -24.19 -10.56 5.51
C SER A 133 -23.85 -9.28 4.72
N SER A 134 -24.27 -8.11 5.20
CA SER A 134 -24.13 -6.86 4.44
C SER A 134 -22.81 -6.14 4.67
N LEU A 135 -22.15 -6.39 5.81
CA LEU A 135 -20.92 -5.69 6.19
C LEU A 135 -19.76 -6.65 6.42
N ILE A 136 -19.92 -7.63 7.33
CA ILE A 136 -18.80 -8.51 7.72
C ILE A 136 -18.42 -9.46 6.58
N ASP A 137 -19.38 -10.12 5.93
CA ASP A 137 -19.10 -11.00 4.79
C ASP A 137 -18.43 -10.24 3.64
N VAL A 138 -18.86 -9.00 3.39
CA VAL A 138 -18.26 -8.11 2.38
C VAL A 138 -16.82 -7.74 2.76
N PHE A 139 -16.56 -7.46 4.04
CA PHE A 139 -15.22 -7.20 4.55
C PHE A 139 -14.30 -8.41 4.42
N LEU A 140 -14.78 -9.60 4.77
CA LEU A 140 -14.05 -10.86 4.61
C LEU A 140 -13.74 -11.12 3.13
N GLY A 141 -14.71 -10.89 2.24
CA GLY A 141 -14.50 -10.97 0.79
C GLY A 141 -13.50 -9.93 0.26
N ALA A 142 -13.46 -8.73 0.87
CA ALA A 142 -12.44 -7.72 0.55
C ALA A 142 -11.03 -8.19 0.93
N LEU A 143 -10.89 -8.89 2.06
CA LEU A 143 -9.65 -9.56 2.48
C LEU A 143 -9.33 -10.82 1.66
N GLY A 144 -10.21 -11.26 0.75
CA GLY A 144 -10.01 -12.44 -0.10
C GLY A 144 -10.52 -13.75 0.51
N TYR A 145 -11.28 -13.69 1.62
CA TYR A 145 -11.99 -14.83 2.20
C TYR A 145 -13.44 -14.81 1.73
N ASP A 146 -13.71 -15.58 0.70
CA ASP A 146 -15.08 -15.81 0.24
C ASP A 146 -15.81 -16.70 1.27
N VAL A 147 -16.89 -16.18 1.86
CA VAL A 147 -17.69 -16.91 2.87
C VAL A 147 -18.44 -18.10 2.28
N SER A 148 -18.60 -18.16 0.96
CA SER A 148 -19.19 -19.30 0.25
C SER A 148 -18.18 -20.42 -0.03
N ASP A 149 -16.88 -20.14 0.03
CA ASP A 149 -15.81 -21.12 -0.17
C ASP A 149 -15.39 -21.73 1.16
N ILE A 150 -15.86 -22.96 1.41
CA ILE A 150 -15.57 -23.71 2.63
C ILE A 150 -14.08 -23.95 2.89
N ASN A 151 -13.23 -23.86 1.86
CA ASN A 151 -11.77 -24.02 2.00
C ASN A 151 -11.07 -22.74 2.45
N LYS A 152 -11.79 -21.60 2.42
CA LYS A 152 -11.31 -20.29 2.90
C LYS A 152 -12.03 -19.83 4.13
N CYS A 153 -13.30 -20.19 4.30
CA CYS A 153 -14.13 -19.74 5.40
C CYS A 153 -15.15 -20.81 5.80
N LYS A 154 -15.12 -21.22 7.07
CA LYS A 154 -16.16 -22.05 7.68
C LYS A 154 -17.11 -21.16 8.46
N VAL A 155 -18.38 -21.13 8.07
CA VAL A 155 -19.44 -20.38 8.74
C VAL A 155 -20.04 -21.24 9.87
N GLU A 156 -20.35 -20.62 11.02
CA GLU A 156 -20.84 -21.28 12.23
C GLU A 156 -19.98 -22.46 12.73
N ASP A 157 -18.66 -22.27 12.72
CA ASP A 157 -17.71 -23.32 13.04
C ASP A 157 -17.71 -23.69 14.54
N ARG A 158 -17.59 -24.99 14.84
CA ARG A 158 -17.69 -25.56 16.19
C ARG A 158 -16.33 -26.02 16.70
N ALA A 159 -16.00 -25.69 17.94
CA ALA A 159 -14.82 -26.24 18.59
C ALA A 159 -15.06 -27.70 19.05
N GLY A 160 -14.48 -28.69 18.35
CA GLY A 160 -14.37 -30.09 18.80
C GLY A 160 -14.86 -31.16 17.80
N SER A 161 -14.40 -32.41 17.96
CA SER A 161 -14.69 -33.54 17.05
C SER A 161 -16.00 -34.30 17.35
N ASN A 162 -16.67 -33.98 18.46
CA ASN A 162 -17.88 -34.68 18.87
C ASN A 162 -19.05 -33.69 18.90
N ASN A 163 -20.17 -34.09 18.29
CA ASN A 163 -21.48 -33.38 18.18
C ASN A 163 -22.14 -32.95 19.51
N ARG A 164 -21.41 -32.86 20.62
CA ARG A 164 -21.90 -32.43 21.93
C ARG A 164 -21.49 -30.97 22.22
N GLY A 165 -22.34 -30.03 21.81
CA GLY A 165 -22.52 -28.75 22.50
C GLY A 165 -21.33 -27.80 22.64
N GLY A 166 -20.30 -27.87 21.78
CA GLY A 166 -19.21 -26.89 21.79
C GLY A 166 -19.69 -25.49 21.42
N LYS A 167 -19.14 -24.44 22.07
CA LYS A 167 -19.40 -23.05 21.66
C LYS A 167 -18.99 -22.85 20.20
N LYS A 168 -19.85 -22.20 19.42
CA LYS A 168 -19.60 -21.84 18.03
C LYS A 168 -18.92 -20.48 17.95
N VAL A 169 -18.17 -20.25 16.88
CA VAL A 169 -17.83 -18.91 16.39
C VAL A 169 -18.53 -18.68 15.06
N ASP A 170 -18.78 -17.43 14.70
CA ASP A 170 -19.49 -17.13 13.46
C ASP A 170 -18.71 -17.51 12.22
N TYR A 171 -17.39 -17.29 12.22
CA TYR A 171 -16.52 -17.67 11.11
C TYR A 171 -15.17 -18.20 11.59
N THR A 172 -14.63 -19.17 10.85
CA THR A 172 -13.23 -19.58 10.93
C THR A 172 -12.60 -19.45 9.56
N LEU A 173 -11.63 -18.55 9.43
CA LEU A 173 -10.88 -18.33 8.20
C LEU A 173 -9.73 -19.32 8.10
N LEU A 174 -9.52 -19.84 6.90
CA LEU A 174 -8.58 -20.90 6.61
C LEU A 174 -7.51 -20.44 5.61
N LYS A 175 -6.29 -20.94 5.78
CA LYS A 175 -5.22 -20.86 4.79
C LYS A 175 -4.61 -22.25 4.63
N ASN A 176 -4.67 -22.81 3.42
CA ASN A 176 -4.23 -24.18 3.14
C ASN A 176 -4.83 -25.17 4.16
N ASP A 177 -6.15 -25.14 4.32
CA ASP A 177 -6.94 -25.95 5.26
C ASP A 177 -6.68 -25.74 6.76
N ASN A 178 -5.73 -24.88 7.13
CA ASN A 178 -5.40 -24.57 8.52
C ASN A 178 -6.14 -23.31 8.99
N PRO A 179 -6.74 -23.31 10.19
CA PRO A 179 -7.38 -22.11 10.74
C PRO A 179 -6.35 -21.04 11.08
N VAL A 180 -6.57 -19.83 10.57
CA VAL A 180 -5.65 -18.69 10.74
C VAL A 180 -6.24 -17.52 11.50
N LEU A 181 -7.56 -17.31 11.41
CA LEU A 181 -8.28 -16.25 12.11
C LEU A 181 -9.70 -16.73 12.45
N ILE A 182 -10.16 -16.58 13.69
CA ILE A 182 -11.57 -16.75 14.06
C ILE A 182 -12.27 -15.40 14.10
N VAL A 183 -13.55 -15.37 13.74
CA VAL A 183 -14.35 -14.13 13.69
C VAL A 183 -15.62 -14.30 14.49
N GLU A 184 -15.86 -13.33 15.35
CA GLU A 184 -17.10 -13.15 16.10
C GLU A 184 -17.79 -11.87 15.62
N ALA A 185 -19.04 -12.00 15.22
CA ALA A 185 -19.89 -10.89 14.84
C ALA A 185 -20.73 -10.41 16.02
N LYS A 186 -21.11 -9.14 15.95
CA LYS A 186 -22.11 -8.52 16.80
C LYS A 186 -23.04 -7.69 15.94
N ASN A 187 -24.24 -7.44 16.45
CA ASN A 187 -25.14 -6.44 15.88
C ASN A 187 -24.43 -5.08 15.70
N TYR A 188 -24.77 -4.34 14.63
CA TYR A 188 -24.18 -3.05 14.28
C TYR A 188 -24.13 -2.02 15.43
N GLN A 189 -25.09 -2.03 16.35
CA GLN A 189 -25.15 -1.10 17.49
C GLN A 189 -24.44 -1.60 18.74
N ALA A 190 -24.01 -2.86 18.76
CA ALA A 190 -23.38 -3.45 19.93
C ALA A 190 -22.03 -2.78 20.23
N SER A 191 -21.76 -2.57 21.52
CA SER A 191 -20.41 -2.22 21.97
C SER A 191 -19.50 -3.44 21.85
N LEU A 192 -18.29 -3.21 21.35
CA LEU A 192 -17.26 -4.25 21.24
C LEU A 192 -16.38 -4.34 22.49
N ASP A 193 -16.51 -3.38 23.42
CA ASP A 193 -15.69 -3.32 24.62
C ASP A 193 -16.01 -4.49 25.56
N GLY A 194 -14.98 -5.25 25.95
CA GLY A 194 -15.12 -6.41 26.86
C GLY A 194 -15.82 -7.63 26.26
N SER A 195 -16.28 -7.57 25.01
CA SER A 195 -17.09 -8.61 24.35
C SER A 195 -16.27 -9.75 23.73
N THR A 196 -15.27 -10.29 24.45
CA THR A 196 -14.35 -11.34 23.92
C THR A 196 -14.62 -12.74 24.49
N GLU A 197 -15.65 -12.93 25.31
CA GLU A 197 -15.92 -14.21 26.01
C GLU A 197 -16.10 -15.41 25.06
N GLN A 198 -16.80 -15.21 23.94
CA GLN A 198 -17.03 -16.25 22.93
C GLN A 198 -15.73 -16.61 22.21
N LEU A 199 -14.99 -15.59 21.76
CA LEU A 199 -13.67 -15.73 21.15
C LEU A 199 -12.70 -16.47 22.10
N SER A 200 -12.60 -16.04 23.36
CA SER A 200 -11.72 -16.62 24.37
C SER A 200 -11.98 -18.10 24.61
N THR A 201 -13.26 -18.49 24.67
CA THR A 201 -13.64 -19.89 24.87
C THR A 201 -13.24 -20.75 23.68
N TYR A 202 -13.50 -20.29 22.44
CA TYR A 202 -13.14 -21.03 21.24
C TYR A 202 -11.62 -21.12 21.06
N PHE A 203 -10.92 -20.00 21.22
CA PHE A 203 -9.47 -19.86 21.10
C PHE A 203 -8.72 -20.86 22.01
N THR A 204 -9.13 -20.94 23.28
CA THR A 204 -8.56 -21.88 24.25
C THR A 204 -8.85 -23.35 23.92
N ASN A 205 -10.09 -23.66 23.50
CA ASN A 205 -10.53 -25.04 23.25
C ASN A 205 -9.85 -25.71 22.05
N LYS A 206 -9.61 -24.97 20.96
CA LYS A 206 -8.88 -25.47 19.77
C LYS A 206 -7.38 -25.57 20.02
N ALA A 207 -6.80 -24.67 20.82
CA ALA A 207 -5.39 -24.71 21.15
C ALA A 207 -4.95 -25.99 21.89
N GLY A 208 -5.85 -26.61 22.67
CA GLY A 208 -5.52 -27.77 23.49
C GLY A 208 -5.73 -29.16 22.88
N LYS A 209 -6.52 -29.31 21.79
CA LYS A 209 -7.12 -30.63 21.43
C LYS A 209 -6.77 -31.20 20.07
N THR A 210 -6.41 -30.40 19.07
CA THR A 210 -6.31 -30.88 17.67
C THR A 210 -5.01 -30.53 16.95
N GLY A 211 -4.05 -29.83 17.59
CA GLY A 211 -2.85 -29.34 16.91
C GLY A 211 -3.10 -28.21 15.90
N GLU A 212 -4.32 -28.09 15.39
CA GLU A 212 -4.84 -26.95 14.61
C GLU A 212 -5.07 -25.73 15.53
N LYS A 213 -4.03 -24.91 15.71
CA LYS A 213 -4.09 -23.69 16.52
C LYS A 213 -4.41 -22.49 15.66
N CYS A 214 -5.50 -21.79 15.99
CA CYS A 214 -5.74 -20.45 15.49
C CYS A 214 -5.16 -19.45 16.48
N TYR A 215 -4.28 -18.56 16.02
CA TYR A 215 -3.59 -17.59 16.88
C TYR A 215 -4.13 -16.17 16.76
N LEU A 216 -5.04 -15.93 15.83
CA LEU A 216 -5.61 -14.62 15.58
C LEU A 216 -7.14 -14.69 15.76
N ALA A 217 -7.71 -13.62 16.29
CA ALA A 217 -9.15 -13.47 16.45
C ALA A 217 -9.60 -12.07 16.01
N LEU A 218 -10.82 -11.98 15.52
CA LEU A 218 -11.46 -10.75 15.07
C LEU A 218 -12.84 -10.63 15.73
N LEU A 219 -13.10 -9.49 16.36
CA LEU A 219 -14.41 -9.10 16.85
C LEU A 219 -14.93 -7.91 16.03
N SER A 220 -16.15 -7.98 15.51
CA SER A 220 -16.70 -6.90 14.69
C SER A 220 -18.20 -6.69 14.83
N ASN A 221 -18.61 -5.42 14.72
CA ASN A 221 -20.00 -5.00 14.53
C ASN A 221 -20.26 -4.47 13.10
N GLY A 222 -19.43 -4.86 12.13
CA GLY A 222 -19.54 -4.46 10.72
C GLY A 222 -18.97 -3.08 10.37
N HIS A 223 -18.76 -2.18 11.34
CA HIS A 223 -18.07 -0.91 11.08
C HIS A 223 -16.73 -0.77 11.82
N LYS A 224 -16.54 -1.47 12.95
CA LYS A 224 -15.26 -1.60 13.66
C LYS A 224 -14.81 -3.06 13.65
N TYR A 225 -13.50 -3.26 13.52
CA TYR A 225 -12.86 -4.57 13.40
C TYR A 225 -11.66 -4.62 14.35
N LEU A 226 -11.81 -5.35 15.46
CA LEU A 226 -10.80 -5.43 16.52
C LEU A 226 -10.06 -6.76 16.41
N PHE A 227 -8.74 -6.69 16.21
CA PHE A 227 -7.87 -7.85 16.04
C PHE A 227 -7.15 -8.20 17.35
N PHE A 228 -7.21 -9.47 17.71
CA PHE A 228 -6.66 -10.04 18.95
C PHE A 228 -5.77 -11.23 18.65
N SER A 229 -4.87 -11.52 19.58
CA SER A 229 -3.98 -12.67 19.55
C SER A 229 -3.52 -12.99 20.98
N ASP A 230 -2.78 -14.07 21.15
CA ASP A 230 -2.11 -14.48 22.38
C ASP A 230 -0.69 -13.90 22.43
N LEU A 231 -0.58 -12.57 22.56
CA LEU A 231 0.71 -11.89 22.54
C LEU A 231 1.36 -11.81 23.92
N ASP A 232 0.58 -11.87 24.99
CA ASP A 232 1.07 -11.83 26.37
C ASP A 232 1.26 -13.22 26.97
N ASP A 233 0.24 -14.08 26.89
CA ASP A 233 0.22 -15.43 27.44
C ASP A 233 -0.12 -16.44 26.32
N ASP A 234 0.74 -17.43 26.06
CA ASP A 234 0.51 -18.43 25.00
C ASP A 234 -0.85 -19.13 25.14
N ASN A 235 -1.58 -19.25 24.03
CA ASN A 235 -2.91 -19.88 23.93
C ASN A 235 -4.03 -19.20 24.73
N LYS A 236 -3.80 -17.97 25.19
CA LYS A 236 -4.80 -17.17 25.89
C LYS A 236 -4.94 -15.83 25.17
N ILE A 237 -6.13 -15.57 24.66
CA ILE A 237 -6.42 -14.32 23.96
C ILE A 237 -6.15 -13.11 24.87
N ASP A 238 -5.45 -12.12 24.35
CA ASP A 238 -5.23 -10.86 25.05
C ASP A 238 -6.57 -10.16 25.34
N LYS A 239 -6.64 -9.45 26.47
CA LYS A 239 -7.83 -8.64 26.83
C LYS A 239 -8.07 -7.49 25.86
N ASP A 240 -6.98 -6.86 25.42
CA ASP A 240 -7.00 -5.71 24.53
C ASP A 240 -6.65 -6.13 23.11
N SER A 241 -7.31 -5.52 22.13
CA SER A 241 -6.93 -5.67 20.72
C SER A 241 -5.56 -5.03 20.47
N PHE A 242 -4.77 -5.62 19.59
CA PHE A 242 -3.48 -5.05 19.18
C PHE A 242 -3.60 -4.17 17.93
N PHE A 243 -4.71 -4.28 17.20
CA PHE A 243 -5.03 -3.45 16.05
C PHE A 243 -6.54 -3.30 15.91
N THR A 244 -6.99 -2.08 15.62
CA THR A 244 -8.40 -1.75 15.36
C THR A 244 -8.49 -1.05 14.02
N PHE A 245 -9.38 -1.53 13.17
CA PHE A 245 -9.73 -0.88 11.92
C PHE A 245 -11.17 -0.36 11.99
N ASP A 246 -11.37 0.96 11.78
CA ASP A 246 -12.68 1.61 11.83
C ASP A 246 -13.02 2.17 10.45
N LEU A 247 -14.05 1.62 9.81
CA LEU A 247 -14.49 2.08 8.48
C LEU A 247 -14.94 3.55 8.48
N LYS A 248 -15.31 4.11 9.64
CA LYS A 248 -15.68 5.52 9.78
C LYS A 248 -14.46 6.44 9.89
N ASN A 249 -13.31 5.90 10.28
CA ASN A 249 -12.11 6.67 10.55
C ASN A 249 -10.86 5.79 10.37
N TYR A 250 -10.41 5.69 9.13
CA TYR A 250 -9.17 5.00 8.78
C TYR A 250 -8.38 5.82 7.78
N ASN A 251 -7.13 5.39 7.60
CA ASN A 251 -6.18 6.10 6.78
C ASN A 251 -5.32 5.13 5.93
N ASP A 252 -4.46 5.64 5.05
CA ASP A 252 -3.65 4.80 4.15
C ASP A 252 -2.68 3.86 4.91
N GLU A 253 -2.25 4.23 6.11
CA GLU A 253 -1.43 3.36 6.97
C GLU A 253 -2.26 2.24 7.59
N ASP A 254 -3.49 2.56 8.02
CA ASP A 254 -4.42 1.57 8.54
C ASP A 254 -4.77 0.53 7.47
N LEU A 255 -4.93 0.95 6.21
CA LEU A 255 -5.11 0.04 5.08
C LEU A 255 -3.91 -0.90 4.90
N LYS A 256 -2.67 -0.37 4.94
CA LYS A 256 -1.45 -1.20 4.85
C LYS A 256 -1.31 -2.18 6.01
N LYS A 257 -1.74 -1.79 7.21
CA LYS A 257 -1.79 -2.67 8.38
C LYS A 257 -2.84 -3.76 8.21
N LEU A 258 -4.04 -3.39 7.76
CA LEU A 258 -5.16 -4.30 7.50
C LEU A 258 -4.84 -5.34 6.42
N GLU A 259 -4.13 -4.92 5.37
CA GLU A 259 -3.79 -5.79 4.23
C GLU A 259 -2.96 -7.02 4.64
N LYS A 260 -2.26 -6.96 5.78
CA LYS A 260 -1.55 -8.12 6.37
C LYS A 260 -2.48 -9.29 6.67
N PHE A 261 -3.76 -9.03 6.92
CA PHE A 261 -4.75 -10.05 7.23
C PHE A 261 -5.39 -10.66 5.97
N SER A 262 -5.10 -10.12 4.78
CA SER A 262 -5.64 -10.65 3.52
C SER A 262 -5.19 -12.08 3.25
N TYR A 263 -6.04 -12.87 2.60
CA TYR A 263 -5.81 -14.29 2.32
C TYR A 263 -4.44 -14.54 1.68
N ASN A 264 -3.98 -13.66 0.78
CA ASN A 264 -2.70 -13.81 0.08
C ASN A 264 -1.48 -13.37 0.90
N LYS A 265 -1.65 -12.49 1.89
CA LYS A 265 -0.55 -11.92 2.68
C LYS A 265 -0.48 -12.41 4.12
N ILE A 266 -1.49 -13.14 4.59
CA ILE A 266 -1.57 -13.59 5.98
C ILE A 266 -0.37 -14.49 6.33
N ASP A 267 0.37 -14.04 7.34
CA ASP A 267 1.49 -14.72 7.95
C ASP A 267 1.33 -14.54 9.46
N VAL A 268 0.86 -15.59 10.12
CA VAL A 268 0.46 -15.55 11.53
C VAL A 268 1.63 -15.16 12.43
N ASP A 269 2.82 -15.75 12.21
CA ASP A 269 4.00 -15.47 13.02
C ASP A 269 4.48 -14.03 12.85
N HIS A 270 4.45 -13.53 11.61
CA HIS A 270 4.81 -12.14 11.33
C HIS A 270 3.80 -11.16 11.92
N ILE A 271 2.49 -11.48 11.84
CA ILE A 271 1.43 -10.68 12.46
C ILE A 271 1.57 -10.67 13.98
N LYS A 272 1.87 -11.79 14.65
CA LYS A 272 2.12 -11.81 16.10
C LYS A 272 3.30 -10.91 16.49
N LYS A 273 4.42 -11.03 15.77
CA LYS A 273 5.61 -10.18 15.99
C LYS A 273 5.29 -8.70 15.79
N TRP A 274 4.55 -8.37 14.74
CA TRP A 274 4.10 -7.00 14.49
C TRP A 274 3.12 -6.53 15.57
N GLY A 275 2.13 -7.35 15.93
CA GLY A 275 1.12 -7.05 16.94
C GLY A 275 1.73 -6.77 18.31
N LYS A 276 2.78 -7.49 18.71
CA LYS A 276 3.50 -7.18 19.97
C LYS A 276 4.15 -5.80 19.92
N LYS A 277 4.76 -5.43 18.79
CA LYS A 277 5.36 -4.09 18.59
C LYS A 277 4.28 -3.00 18.57
N GLU A 278 3.19 -3.22 17.86
CA GLU A 278 2.06 -2.29 17.77
C GLU A 278 1.44 -2.08 19.16
N LYS A 279 1.19 -3.15 19.92
CA LYS A 279 0.67 -3.08 21.29
C LYS A 279 1.57 -2.26 22.21
N ASN A 280 2.89 -2.49 22.15
CA ASN A 280 3.85 -1.71 22.94
C ASN A 280 3.86 -0.23 22.52
N TYR A 281 3.81 0.04 21.21
CA TYR A 281 3.71 1.40 20.70
C TYR A 281 2.44 2.11 21.18
N GLN A 282 1.27 1.45 21.13
CA GLN A 282 0.01 2.03 21.60
C GLN A 282 0.02 2.32 23.12
N LYS A 283 0.64 1.44 23.91
CA LYS A 283 0.85 1.67 25.35
C LYS A 283 1.69 2.92 25.60
N ILE A 284 2.81 3.08 24.89
CA ILE A 284 3.68 4.25 24.99
C ILE A 284 2.96 5.51 24.50
N LEU A 285 2.26 5.44 23.36
CA LEU A 285 1.52 6.56 22.80
C LEU A 285 0.42 7.04 23.74
N THR A 286 -0.27 6.12 24.39
CA THR A 286 -1.31 6.43 25.39
C THR A 286 -0.70 7.11 26.61
N ALA A 287 0.39 6.56 27.15
CA ALA A 287 1.10 7.18 28.27
C ALA A 287 1.64 8.58 27.91
N LEU A 288 2.17 8.75 26.70
CA LEU A 288 2.66 10.05 26.22
C LEU A 288 1.53 11.06 26.06
N LYS A 289 0.37 10.66 25.51
CA LYS A 289 -0.81 11.53 25.42
C LYS A 289 -1.29 11.98 26.80
N ALA A 290 -1.26 11.09 27.80
CA ALA A 290 -1.57 11.45 29.18
C ALA A 290 -0.58 12.49 29.72
N GLU A 291 0.72 12.29 29.52
CA GLU A 291 1.76 13.27 29.91
C GLU A 291 1.67 14.60 29.14
N ILE A 292 1.19 14.61 27.89
CA ILE A 292 0.98 15.85 27.14
C ILE A 292 -0.17 16.67 27.73
N ASN A 293 -1.29 16.00 28.06
CA ASN A 293 -2.46 16.65 28.62
C ASN A 293 -2.21 17.10 30.07
N GLU A 294 -1.57 16.24 30.85
CA GLU A 294 -1.29 16.45 32.26
C GLU A 294 0.11 15.92 32.59
N PRO A 295 1.15 16.75 32.40
CA PRO A 295 2.53 16.35 32.68
C PRO A 295 2.70 15.97 34.15
N ASN A 296 3.35 14.83 34.41
CA ASN A 296 3.64 14.37 35.76
C ASN A 296 5.06 13.77 35.82
N ALA A 297 5.32 12.68 35.10
CA ALA A 297 6.64 12.07 35.05
C ALA A 297 7.66 12.99 34.35
N LEU A 298 7.25 13.66 33.27
CA LEU A 298 8.14 14.53 32.50
C LEU A 298 8.62 15.76 33.29
N ILE A 299 7.86 16.20 34.31
CA ILE A 299 8.25 17.31 35.19
C ILE A 299 9.57 17.01 35.89
N TYR A 300 9.82 15.76 36.28
CA TYR A 300 11.09 15.41 36.94
C TYR A 300 12.27 15.44 35.98
N HIS A 301 12.07 15.06 34.72
CA HIS A 301 13.12 15.12 33.71
C HIS A 301 13.46 16.57 33.34
N PHE A 302 12.45 17.36 32.99
CA PHE A 302 12.64 18.74 32.54
C PHE A 302 12.84 19.74 33.68
N GLY A 303 12.36 19.45 34.90
CA GLY A 303 12.65 20.25 36.09
C GLY A 303 14.13 20.27 36.45
N GLN A 304 14.91 19.26 36.02
CA GLN A 304 16.37 19.28 36.15
C GLN A 304 17.03 20.32 35.26
N VAL A 305 16.37 20.73 34.16
CA VAL A 305 16.84 21.78 33.25
C VAL A 305 16.60 23.16 33.87
N LEU A 306 15.50 23.32 34.62
CA LEU A 306 15.11 24.61 35.20
C LEU A 306 15.77 24.90 36.56
N LYS A 307 16.16 23.87 37.30
CA LYS A 307 16.75 24.06 38.64
C LYS A 307 18.19 24.59 38.57
N ASP A 308 18.58 25.36 39.58
CA ASP A 308 19.99 25.68 39.80
C ASP A 308 20.79 24.40 40.09
N LYS A 309 22.06 24.38 39.65
CA LYS A 309 22.98 23.27 39.95
C LYS A 309 22.99 22.99 41.47
N ASN A 310 22.84 21.71 41.82
CA ASN A 310 22.78 21.17 43.19
C ASN A 310 21.53 21.49 44.02
N LYS A 311 20.48 22.10 43.47
CA LYS A 311 19.19 22.24 44.18
C LYS A 311 18.23 21.09 43.89
N GLN A 312 17.26 20.88 44.79
CA GLN A 312 16.16 19.94 44.59
C GLN A 312 15.03 20.57 43.76
N ILE A 313 14.22 19.74 43.10
CA ILE A 313 13.03 20.19 42.38
C ILE A 313 11.94 20.54 43.41
N THR A 314 11.72 21.84 43.63
CA THR A 314 10.70 22.37 44.55
C THR A 314 9.30 22.32 43.94
N SER A 315 8.26 22.50 44.75
CA SER A 315 6.87 22.63 44.27
C SER A 315 6.69 23.77 43.25
N ALA A 316 7.38 24.90 43.46
CA ALA A 316 7.36 26.03 42.53
C ALA A 316 7.94 25.64 41.16
N ILE A 317 9.10 24.96 41.13
CA ILE A 317 9.72 24.48 39.88
C ILE A 317 8.81 23.45 39.18
N LYS A 318 8.11 22.59 39.94
CA LYS A 318 7.15 21.64 39.35
C LYS A 318 6.00 22.35 38.65
N THR A 319 5.40 23.36 39.30
CA THR A 319 4.31 24.15 38.72
C THR A 319 4.76 24.88 37.46
N GLU A 320 5.91 25.56 37.53
CA GLU A 320 6.48 26.29 36.40
C GLU A 320 6.82 25.35 35.24
N CYS A 321 7.47 24.21 35.52
CA CYS A 321 7.81 23.19 34.52
C CYS A 321 6.55 22.64 33.85
N LYS A 322 5.48 22.39 34.60
CA LYS A 322 4.21 21.91 34.07
C LYS A 322 3.59 22.91 33.08
N GLU A 323 3.61 24.20 33.41
CA GLU A 323 3.10 25.26 32.53
C GLU A 323 3.93 25.37 31.25
N HIS A 324 5.25 25.38 31.38
CA HIS A 324 6.17 25.41 30.23
C HIS A 324 6.03 24.16 29.36
N LEU A 325 5.88 22.96 29.95
CA LEU A 325 5.63 21.73 29.20
C LEU A 325 4.31 21.78 28.44
N LYS A 326 3.21 22.22 29.08
CA LYS A 326 1.91 22.40 28.39
C LYS A 326 2.00 23.42 27.27
N ARG A 327 2.78 24.49 27.43
CA ARG A 327 3.04 25.47 26.36
C ARG A 327 3.86 24.84 25.24
N ALA A 328 4.97 24.18 25.55
CA ALA A 328 5.86 23.54 24.58
C ALA A 328 5.13 22.44 23.79
N PHE A 329 4.30 21.62 24.43
CA PHE A 329 3.50 20.63 23.72
C PHE A 329 2.44 21.25 22.82
N ARG A 330 1.75 22.31 23.28
CA ARG A 330 0.83 23.06 22.42
C ARG A 330 1.58 23.65 21.23
N GLU A 331 2.76 24.21 21.43
CA GLU A 331 3.60 24.74 20.38
C GLU A 331 4.08 23.64 19.42
N LEU A 332 4.50 22.46 19.88
CA LEU A 332 4.86 21.34 19.00
C LEU A 332 3.66 20.81 18.20
N CYS A 333 2.49 20.73 18.83
CA CYS A 333 1.26 20.32 18.18
C CYS A 333 0.71 21.38 17.20
N SER A 334 0.89 22.66 17.50
CA SER A 334 0.45 23.79 16.65
C SER A 334 1.47 24.15 15.58
N SER A 335 2.76 24.03 15.86
CA SER A 335 3.84 24.14 14.87
C SER A 335 3.80 22.96 13.91
N SER A 336 3.28 21.80 14.29
CA SER A 336 2.90 20.76 13.33
C SER A 336 1.76 21.20 12.39
N LYS A 337 0.88 22.12 12.83
CA LYS A 337 -0.17 22.73 11.99
C LYS A 337 0.34 23.93 11.16
N GLU A 338 1.33 24.68 11.65
CA GLU A 338 1.91 25.87 10.99
C GLU A 338 3.13 25.53 10.09
N SER A 339 3.90 24.50 10.42
CA SER A 339 5.09 24.03 9.68
C SER A 339 4.76 23.06 8.53
N ASN A 340 3.49 22.87 8.19
CA ASN A 340 3.09 22.29 6.90
C ASN A 340 3.33 23.26 5.72
N SER A 341 4.22 24.24 5.90
CA SER A 341 4.46 25.34 4.97
C SER A 341 5.90 25.50 4.48
N ASN A 342 6.90 24.66 4.83
CA ASN A 342 8.08 24.37 3.97
C ASN A 342 9.15 23.45 4.62
N GLU A 343 9.65 22.52 3.80
CA GLU A 343 10.86 21.68 3.91
C GLU A 343 10.94 20.56 4.97
N ARG A 344 10.89 19.28 4.53
CA ARG A 344 11.77 18.19 5.03
C ARG A 344 11.97 17.05 4.03
N THR A 345 13.24 16.62 3.90
CA THR A 345 13.67 15.20 3.88
C THR A 345 15.03 15.10 4.60
N PRO A 346 15.50 13.96 5.15
CA PRO A 346 14.80 12.74 5.55
C PRO A 346 15.12 12.32 7.02
N PHE A 347 14.09 11.96 7.80
CA PHE A 347 14.21 10.86 8.78
C PHE A 347 12.88 10.10 8.80
N SER A 348 13.01 8.78 8.80
CA SER A 348 11.99 7.78 8.55
C SER A 348 10.89 7.76 9.62
N ALA A 349 9.66 8.14 9.27
CA ALA A 349 8.39 7.56 9.73
C ALA A 349 7.18 8.30 9.12
N ASN A 350 6.22 7.49 8.67
CA ASN A 350 4.80 7.75 8.44
C ASN A 350 4.29 8.76 7.40
N THR A 351 3.67 8.14 6.40
CA THR A 351 2.51 8.49 5.60
C THR A 351 1.46 9.31 6.36
N GLN A 352 1.02 10.43 5.77
CA GLN A 352 -0.38 10.90 5.66
C GLN A 352 -0.45 12.42 5.40
N ASP A 353 -0.48 12.81 4.13
CA ASP A 353 -1.07 14.08 3.69
C ASP A 353 -1.59 13.88 2.26
N SER A 354 -2.78 13.28 2.08
CA SER A 354 -3.30 12.90 0.75
C SER A 354 -4.58 13.64 0.35
N THR A 355 -5.23 14.42 1.22
CA THR A 355 -6.52 15.05 0.90
C THR A 355 -6.51 16.57 0.73
N LYS A 356 -5.49 17.32 1.21
CA LYS A 356 -5.30 18.75 0.84
C LYS A 356 -4.35 18.98 -0.34
N ILE A 357 -3.48 18.01 -0.67
CA ILE A 357 -2.56 18.10 -1.81
C ILE A 357 -3.29 18.20 -3.16
N ASN A 358 -4.42 17.51 -3.34
CA ASN A 358 -5.04 17.40 -4.67
C ASN A 358 -5.65 18.70 -5.24
N LYS A 359 -6.02 19.69 -4.41
CA LYS A 359 -6.55 20.99 -4.89
C LYS A 359 -5.47 22.02 -5.18
N SER A 360 -4.39 22.09 -4.39
CA SER A 360 -3.27 23.01 -4.65
C SER A 360 -2.34 22.48 -5.75
N SER A 361 -2.06 21.17 -5.78
CA SER A 361 -1.25 20.57 -6.84
C SER A 361 -1.96 20.55 -8.19
N SER A 362 -3.30 20.45 -8.24
CA SER A 362 -4.05 20.61 -9.50
C SER A 362 -4.02 22.06 -9.99
N SER A 363 -4.14 23.05 -9.09
CA SER A 363 -3.99 24.47 -9.43
C SER A 363 -2.60 24.77 -10.00
N ILE A 364 -1.53 24.35 -9.32
CA ILE A 364 -0.16 24.55 -9.79
C ILE A 364 0.07 23.80 -11.11
N ARG A 365 -0.41 22.55 -11.24
CA ARG A 365 -0.28 21.81 -12.51
C ARG A 365 -1.01 22.50 -13.66
N ASN A 366 -2.18 23.07 -13.41
CA ASN A 366 -2.93 23.81 -14.41
C ASN A 366 -2.19 25.08 -14.85
N GLU A 367 -1.57 25.83 -13.92
CA GLU A 367 -0.73 26.99 -14.25
C GLU A 367 0.46 26.60 -15.17
N PHE A 368 1.12 25.47 -14.88
CA PHE A 368 2.19 24.97 -15.75
C PHE A 368 1.66 24.51 -17.12
N LYS A 369 0.48 23.88 -17.19
CA LYS A 369 -0.16 23.52 -18.47
C LYS A 369 -0.47 24.76 -19.29
N ASP A 370 -1.03 25.80 -18.68
CA ASP A 370 -1.36 27.05 -19.36
C ASP A 370 -0.12 27.77 -19.88
N LEU A 371 0.96 27.80 -19.09
CA LEU A 371 2.24 28.34 -19.54
C LEU A 371 2.79 27.57 -20.74
N ILE A 372 2.79 26.23 -20.70
CA ILE A 372 3.25 25.39 -21.81
C ILE A 372 2.40 25.63 -23.06
N ARG A 373 1.07 25.71 -22.92
CA ARG A 373 0.16 26.05 -24.04
C ARG A 373 0.52 27.41 -24.64
N LYS A 374 0.67 28.43 -23.81
CA LYS A 374 0.99 29.81 -24.23
C LYS A 374 2.31 29.87 -25.00
N VAL A 375 3.34 29.16 -24.52
CA VAL A 375 4.64 29.09 -25.19
C VAL A 375 4.53 28.33 -26.53
N LEU A 376 3.92 27.15 -26.56
CA LEU A 376 3.78 26.37 -27.79
C LEU A 376 2.85 27.04 -28.82
N GLN A 377 1.89 27.85 -28.39
CA GLN A 377 1.08 28.70 -29.27
C GLN A 377 1.90 29.78 -29.98
N THR A 378 3.02 30.23 -29.42
CA THR A 378 3.93 31.17 -30.10
C THR A 378 4.99 30.49 -30.96
N ALA A 379 5.21 29.19 -30.79
CA ALA A 379 6.23 28.45 -31.51
C ALA A 379 5.79 28.05 -32.93
N GLN A 380 6.67 28.19 -33.92
CA GLN A 380 6.47 27.67 -35.28
C GLN A 380 6.96 26.21 -35.43
N THR A 381 7.86 25.76 -34.54
CA THR A 381 8.46 24.43 -34.55
C THR A 381 8.30 23.74 -33.20
N SER A 382 8.58 22.43 -33.13
CA SER A 382 8.61 21.70 -31.86
C SER A 382 9.76 22.18 -30.96
N LEU A 383 9.46 22.38 -29.68
CA LEU A 383 10.38 22.95 -28.69
C LEU A 383 10.80 21.92 -27.65
N ASP A 384 12.05 21.93 -27.21
CA ASP A 384 12.51 21.18 -26.04
C ASP A 384 12.23 21.93 -24.72
N LYS A 385 12.46 21.25 -23.59
CA LYS A 385 12.21 21.80 -22.24
C LYS A 385 13.03 23.07 -21.92
N HIS A 386 14.22 23.21 -22.50
CA HIS A 386 15.07 24.39 -22.29
C HIS A 386 14.56 25.55 -23.14
N GLU A 387 14.17 25.30 -24.39
CA GLU A 387 13.57 26.29 -25.28
C GLU A 387 12.25 26.84 -24.71
N ILE A 388 11.39 25.96 -24.15
CA ILE A 388 10.14 26.38 -23.49
C ILE A 388 10.43 27.31 -22.31
N TYR A 389 11.40 26.95 -21.47
CA TYR A 389 11.79 27.78 -20.32
C TYR A 389 12.34 29.14 -20.77
N ASN A 390 13.26 29.17 -21.74
CA ASN A 390 13.92 30.40 -22.17
C ASN A 390 12.92 31.39 -22.79
N ILE A 391 11.94 30.90 -23.58
CA ILE A 391 10.88 31.74 -24.14
C ILE A 391 9.98 32.29 -23.02
N ALA A 392 9.59 31.46 -22.06
CA ALA A 392 8.80 31.88 -20.91
C ALA A 392 9.53 32.95 -20.06
N GLU A 393 10.84 32.81 -19.89
CA GLU A 393 11.69 33.76 -19.16
C GLU A 393 11.81 35.09 -19.91
N GLN A 394 12.13 35.07 -21.21
CA GLN A 394 12.24 36.27 -22.04
C GLN A 394 10.94 37.07 -22.14
N LYS A 395 9.79 36.38 -22.09
CA LYS A 395 8.46 37.01 -22.12
C LYS A 395 7.93 37.41 -20.75
N GLY A 396 8.68 37.15 -19.67
CA GLY A 396 8.29 37.46 -18.30
C GLY A 396 7.21 36.54 -17.71
N TRP A 397 6.73 35.53 -18.44
CA TRP A 397 5.60 34.68 -18.02
C TRP A 397 5.93 33.72 -16.88
N LEU A 398 7.21 33.55 -16.54
CA LEU A 398 7.61 32.81 -15.33
C LEU A 398 7.19 33.53 -14.04
N GLN A 399 6.97 34.85 -14.09
CA GLN A 399 6.52 35.65 -12.95
C GLN A 399 5.04 35.43 -12.61
N ASP A 400 4.25 34.97 -13.60
CA ASP A 400 2.82 34.69 -13.46
C ASP A 400 2.55 33.35 -12.73
N LEU A 401 3.60 32.52 -12.52
CA LEU A 401 3.49 31.26 -11.79
C LEU A 401 3.45 31.51 -10.28
N SER A 402 2.44 30.94 -9.60
CA SER A 402 2.36 30.98 -8.13
C SER A 402 3.54 30.25 -7.46
N SER A 403 4.18 29.33 -8.18
CA SER A 403 5.31 28.51 -7.74
C SER A 403 6.67 29.13 -8.13
N LYS A 404 7.42 29.66 -7.15
CA LYS A 404 8.84 30.07 -7.30
C LYS A 404 9.83 28.91 -7.14
N SER A 405 9.53 27.74 -7.73
CA SER A 405 10.34 26.52 -7.56
C SER A 405 11.75 26.69 -8.14
N LYS A 406 12.79 26.20 -7.44
CA LYS A 406 14.17 26.17 -7.96
C LYS A 406 14.35 25.28 -9.21
N ASP A 407 13.38 24.42 -9.51
CA ASP A 407 13.42 23.42 -10.60
C ASP A 407 12.27 23.57 -11.63
N ILE A 408 11.93 24.81 -12.02
CA ILE A 408 10.87 25.09 -13.03
C ILE A 408 11.08 24.29 -14.33
N LYS A 409 12.32 24.16 -14.81
CA LYS A 409 12.67 23.40 -16.03
C LYS A 409 12.26 21.93 -15.94
N LYS A 410 12.43 21.31 -14.76
CA LYS A 410 12.07 19.90 -14.52
C LYS A 410 10.55 19.73 -14.50
N LYS A 411 9.84 20.61 -13.79
CA LYS A 411 8.37 20.61 -13.72
C LYS A 411 7.70 20.84 -15.08
N LEU A 412 8.21 21.77 -15.89
CA LEU A 412 7.74 21.98 -17.26
C LEU A 412 7.81 20.68 -18.09
N SER A 413 8.94 19.96 -17.99
CA SER A 413 9.11 18.69 -18.70
C SER A 413 8.17 17.60 -18.20
N GLU A 414 7.96 17.49 -16.89
CA GLU A 414 7.06 16.48 -16.31
C GLU A 414 5.60 16.72 -16.70
N VAL A 415 5.12 17.96 -16.59
CA VAL A 415 3.74 18.33 -16.96
C VAL A 415 3.49 18.10 -18.45
N ALA A 416 4.43 18.51 -19.32
CA ALA A 416 4.33 18.27 -20.76
C ALA A 416 4.26 16.77 -21.07
N MET A 417 5.22 15.97 -20.57
CA MET A 417 5.34 14.55 -20.94
C MET A 417 4.21 13.68 -20.41
N TYR A 418 3.74 13.93 -19.19
CA TYR A 418 2.87 13.01 -18.48
C TYR A 418 1.42 13.44 -18.46
N GLU A 419 1.14 14.75 -18.51
CA GLU A 419 -0.20 15.28 -18.24
C GLU A 419 -0.84 16.07 -19.39
N MET A 420 -0.09 16.35 -20.46
CA MET A 420 -0.60 17.02 -21.66
C MET A 420 -0.59 16.12 -22.91
N LYS A 421 -0.46 14.80 -22.75
CA LYS A 421 -0.36 13.83 -23.88
C LYS A 421 -1.52 13.92 -24.87
N ASP A 422 -2.68 14.37 -24.41
CA ASP A 422 -3.86 14.55 -25.24
C ASP A 422 -3.83 15.84 -26.06
N GLU A 423 -3.01 16.82 -25.66
CA GLU A 423 -2.91 18.16 -26.26
C GLU A 423 -1.61 18.39 -27.04
N ILE A 424 -0.52 17.69 -26.69
CA ILE A 424 0.80 17.86 -27.31
C ILE A 424 1.30 16.57 -27.97
N ILE A 425 2.11 16.71 -29.01
CA ILE A 425 2.87 15.64 -29.64
C ILE A 425 4.28 15.66 -29.08
N VAL A 426 4.76 14.49 -28.67
CA VAL A 426 6.11 14.30 -28.13
C VAL A 426 6.99 13.66 -29.20
N GLU A 427 7.88 14.44 -29.78
CA GLU A 427 8.86 13.98 -30.75
C GLU A 427 10.14 13.58 -30.02
N ARG A 428 10.50 12.29 -30.09
CA ARG A 428 11.77 11.82 -29.54
C ARG A 428 12.90 12.19 -30.50
N SER A 429 13.56 13.32 -30.23
CA SER A 429 14.81 13.65 -30.91
C SER A 429 15.93 12.76 -30.34
N GLY A 430 16.67 12.07 -31.20
CA GLY A 430 17.76 11.15 -30.80
C GLY A 430 19.01 11.84 -30.24
N GLY A 431 18.91 13.10 -29.79
CA GLY A 431 20.00 13.93 -29.30
C GLY A 431 19.95 14.21 -27.79
N LYS A 432 21.03 14.80 -27.26
CA LYS A 432 21.28 15.03 -25.82
C LYS A 432 20.19 15.85 -25.07
N ASN A 433 19.30 16.54 -25.77
CA ASN A 433 18.33 17.47 -25.17
C ASN A 433 16.95 16.87 -24.86
N GLY A 434 16.74 15.58 -25.13
CA GLY A 434 15.48 14.92 -24.78
C GLY A 434 14.31 15.28 -25.72
N ALA A 435 13.09 15.03 -25.24
CA ALA A 435 11.87 15.12 -26.03
C ALA A 435 11.52 16.56 -26.44
N LYS A 436 11.02 16.73 -27.67
CA LYS A 436 10.44 17.97 -28.19
C LYS A 436 8.92 17.92 -28.17
N TYR A 437 8.29 19.08 -27.99
CA TYR A 437 6.85 19.23 -27.78
C TYR A 437 6.27 20.20 -28.81
N CYS A 438 5.12 19.87 -29.40
CA CYS A 438 4.29 20.80 -30.18
C CYS A 438 2.81 20.54 -29.90
N LEU A 439 1.95 21.56 -30.04
CA LEU A 439 0.50 21.39 -29.88
C LEU A 439 -0.06 20.57 -31.04
N LYS A 440 -0.93 19.61 -30.75
CA LYS A 440 -1.63 18.83 -31.78
C LYS A 440 -2.46 19.69 -32.72
N SER A 441 -3.03 20.79 -32.23
CA SER A 441 -3.84 21.72 -33.02
C SER A 441 -3.07 22.50 -34.10
N LYS A 442 -1.73 22.43 -34.09
CA LYS A 442 -0.86 23.11 -35.06
C LYS A 442 -0.28 22.18 -36.12
N ARG A 443 -0.70 20.92 -36.16
CA ARG A 443 -0.12 19.89 -37.02
C ARG A 443 -1.14 19.25 -37.93
#